data_AF-A0A8D2BGV1-F1
#
_entry.id   AF-A0A8D2BGV1-F1
#
_cell.length_a   1.000
_cell.length_b   1.000
_cell.length_c   1.000
_cell.angle_alpha   90.00
_cell.angle_beta   90.00
_cell.angle_gamma   90.00
#
_symmetry.space_group_name_H-M   'P 1'
#
loop_
_entity.id
_entity.type
_entity.pdbx_description
1 polymer ?
#
loop_
_entity_poly.entity_id
_entity_poly.type
_entity_poly.pdbx_seq_one_letter_code
_entity_poly.pdbx_strand_id
1 'polypeptide(L)'
;MNGEEEFFDAVTGLDSDNSSGEFSEASQRVTGVVHVDTSKSNGIGKVGERPPQGNGVRKRRTSLPAPMFTRSDFSVWSILKKCIGLELSRITMPIVFNEPLSFLQRITEYMEHVDLVHRASRQPQPLERMQSVAAFAVSAVASQWERTGKPFNPLLGETYELIREDLGFRFISEQVSHHPPISAFYSEGLRQDFLFHGSIYPKLKFWGKSVEAEPRGTITLELLKHKEAYTWTNPTCCVHNVIIGKLWIEQYGTVEILNHRTGDKCILHFKPCGLFGKELHKVEGHIQDKK
;
A
#
# COMPACT_ATOMS: atom_id res chain seq x y z
N MET A 1 36.66 -18.95 7.55
CA MET A 1 36.76 -18.11 8.76
C MET A 1 35.44 -17.39 8.87
N ASN A 2 34.63 -17.81 9.85
CA ASN A 2 33.32 -17.25 10.14
C ASN A 2 33.47 -15.80 10.58
N GLY A 3 32.74 -14.90 9.94
CA GLY A 3 32.49 -13.55 10.45
C GLY A 3 31.01 -13.47 10.77
N GLU A 4 30.66 -13.88 11.99
CA GLU A 4 29.35 -13.58 12.57
C GLU A 4 29.31 -12.07 12.82
N GLU A 5 28.58 -11.33 11.99
CA GLU A 5 28.19 -9.96 12.33
C GLU A 5 26.92 -10.05 13.20
N GLU A 6 27.11 -10.19 14.51
CA GLU A 6 26.08 -9.90 15.50
C GLU A 6 25.71 -8.41 15.39
N PHE A 7 24.44 -8.12 15.06
CA PHE A 7 23.91 -6.76 15.14
C PHE A 7 22.80 -6.69 16.18
N PHE A 8 22.97 -5.75 17.10
CA PHE A 8 22.12 -5.49 18.24
C PHE A 8 20.75 -4.93 17.81
N ASP A 9 19.69 -5.60 18.25
CA ASP A 9 18.38 -4.97 18.40
C ASP A 9 18.49 -3.73 19.30
N ALA A 10 17.69 -2.71 19.03
CA ALA A 10 17.72 -1.44 19.74
C ALA A 10 17.59 -1.64 21.25
N VAL A 11 18.69 -1.42 21.98
CA VAL A 11 18.70 -1.34 23.44
C VAL A 11 17.82 -0.17 23.87
N THR A 12 16.71 -0.46 24.54
CA THR A 12 15.91 0.54 25.25
C THR A 12 16.67 0.97 26.51
N GLY A 13 17.54 1.96 26.36
CA GLY A 13 18.29 2.55 27.46
C GLY A 13 18.44 4.05 27.24
N LEU A 14 17.42 4.81 27.66
CA LEU A 14 17.61 6.21 28.01
C LEU A 14 17.44 6.30 29.52
N ASP A 15 18.58 6.29 30.21
CA ASP A 15 18.71 6.79 31.56
C ASP A 15 18.14 8.21 31.60
N SER A 16 17.08 8.38 32.39
CA SER A 16 16.47 9.67 32.67
C SER A 16 16.86 10.08 34.08
N ASP A 17 17.92 10.87 34.18
CA ASP A 17 18.25 11.58 35.41
C ASP A 17 17.31 12.78 35.61
N ASN A 18 16.63 12.74 36.75
CA ASN A 18 16.11 13.84 37.58
C ASN A 18 15.11 14.85 36.97
N SER A 19 13.82 14.56 37.22
CA SER A 19 12.90 15.60 37.73
C SER A 19 12.03 15.02 38.84
N SER A 20 12.24 15.52 40.05
CA SER A 20 11.54 15.16 41.28
C SER A 20 10.09 15.64 41.26
N GLY A 21 9.15 14.71 41.42
CA GLY A 21 7.75 14.99 41.72
C GLY A 21 7.12 13.79 42.43
N GLU A 22 6.95 13.90 43.74
CA GLU A 22 6.28 12.89 44.58
C GLU A 22 4.85 12.65 44.11
N PHE A 23 4.46 11.38 43.88
CA PHE A 23 3.09 10.92 44.08
C PHE A 23 3.09 9.48 44.61
N SER A 24 2.42 9.31 45.74
CA SER A 24 2.36 8.14 46.61
C SER A 24 1.74 6.90 45.95
N GLU A 25 2.36 5.74 46.16
CA GLU A 25 1.82 4.41 45.86
C GLU A 25 0.60 4.10 46.74
N ALA A 26 -0.52 3.71 46.11
CA ALA A 26 -1.58 2.95 46.75
C ALA A 26 -1.86 1.68 45.94
N SER A 27 -1.37 0.56 46.46
CA SER A 27 -1.67 -0.78 45.98
C SER A 27 -3.08 -1.19 46.38
N GLN A 28 -3.95 -1.52 45.41
CA GLN A 28 -5.15 -2.31 45.66
C GLN A 28 -5.16 -3.53 44.75
N ARG A 29 -4.79 -4.68 45.35
CA ARG A 29 -5.12 -6.01 44.84
C ARG A 29 -6.61 -6.25 45.06
N VAL A 30 -7.34 -6.60 44.00
CA VAL A 30 -8.66 -7.23 44.12
C VAL A 30 -8.58 -8.62 43.50
N THR A 31 -8.45 -9.60 44.38
CA THR A 31 -8.79 -11.01 44.16
C THR A 31 -10.31 -11.16 44.19
N GLY A 32 -10.90 -11.74 43.15
CA GLY A 32 -12.33 -12.07 43.10
C GLY A 32 -12.56 -13.33 42.28
N VAL A 33 -13.08 -14.35 42.94
CA VAL A 33 -13.16 -15.76 42.52
C VAL A 33 -14.32 -16.01 41.54
N VAL A 34 -14.05 -16.97 40.66
CA VAL A 34 -14.91 -17.77 39.76
C VAL A 34 -16.36 -17.94 40.23
N HIS A 35 -17.32 -17.70 39.32
CA HIS A 35 -18.64 -18.33 39.34
C HIS A 35 -18.90 -18.99 37.98
N VAL A 36 -18.95 -20.32 37.98
CA VAL A 36 -19.36 -21.16 36.84
C VAL A 36 -20.86 -21.40 36.98
N ASP A 37 -21.66 -20.77 36.14
CA ASP A 37 -23.09 -21.12 36.03
C ASP A 37 -23.30 -22.16 34.95
N THR A 38 -23.83 -23.29 35.40
CA THR A 38 -24.16 -24.47 34.61
C THR A 38 -25.65 -24.41 34.30
N SER A 39 -26.02 -24.09 33.07
CA SER A 39 -27.41 -24.27 32.60
C SER A 39 -27.44 -24.99 31.27
N LYS A 40 -27.84 -26.26 31.34
CA LYS A 40 -28.25 -27.11 30.21
C LYS A 40 -29.53 -26.53 29.59
N SER A 41 -29.57 -26.42 28.27
CA SER A 41 -30.85 -26.51 27.53
C SER A 41 -30.66 -27.24 26.21
N ASN A 42 -31.37 -28.36 26.07
CA ASN A 42 -31.55 -29.13 24.84
C ASN A 42 -32.28 -28.30 23.77
N GLY A 43 -31.84 -28.41 22.52
CA GLY A 43 -32.57 -27.88 21.36
C GLY A 43 -32.00 -28.41 20.05
N ILE A 44 -32.72 -29.33 19.42
CA ILE A 44 -32.39 -29.98 18.15
C ILE A 44 -32.70 -29.02 16.98
N GLY A 45 -31.73 -28.84 16.08
CA GLY A 45 -31.94 -28.62 14.64
C GLY A 45 -32.08 -27.18 14.11
N LYS A 46 -31.05 -26.73 13.38
CA LYS A 46 -31.17 -26.23 11.98
C LYS A 46 -29.79 -26.15 11.34
N VAL A 47 -29.59 -26.94 10.28
CA VAL A 47 -28.47 -26.83 9.35
C VAL A 47 -28.70 -25.59 8.51
N GLY A 48 -27.76 -24.63 8.53
CA GLY A 48 -27.75 -23.54 7.55
C GLY A 48 -27.52 -22.13 8.07
N GLU A 49 -26.57 -21.90 8.99
CA GLU A 49 -25.98 -20.57 9.14
C GLU A 49 -24.46 -20.73 9.25
N ARG A 50 -23.74 -20.23 8.24
CA ARG A 50 -22.31 -20.01 8.38
C ARG A 50 -22.12 -19.00 9.53
N PRO A 51 -21.22 -19.25 10.49
CA PRO A 51 -20.97 -18.28 11.54
C PRO A 51 -20.49 -16.96 10.91
N PRO A 52 -20.88 -15.80 11.46
CA PRO A 52 -20.47 -14.51 10.92
C PRO A 52 -18.95 -14.43 10.93
N GLN A 53 -18.36 -14.15 9.76
CA GLN A 53 -16.93 -13.93 9.62
C GLN A 53 -16.49 -12.69 10.45
N GLY A 54 -15.38 -12.84 11.16
CA GLY A 54 -14.48 -11.77 11.65
C GLY A 54 -15.10 -10.51 12.26
N ASN A 55 -15.15 -10.46 13.60
CA ASN A 55 -15.22 -9.24 14.43
C ASN A 55 -16.54 -8.45 14.43
N GLY A 56 -17.62 -8.91 13.77
CA GLY A 56 -18.95 -8.30 13.92
C GLY A 56 -19.11 -6.89 13.33
N VAL A 57 -18.17 -6.43 12.50
CA VAL A 57 -18.23 -5.12 11.84
C VAL A 57 -19.25 -5.18 10.69
N ARG A 58 -20.46 -4.68 10.93
CA ARG A 58 -21.54 -4.63 9.92
C ARG A 58 -21.48 -3.41 8.99
N LYS A 59 -20.76 -2.35 9.40
CA LYS A 59 -20.64 -1.08 8.64
C LYS A 59 -19.19 -0.59 8.69
N ARG A 60 -18.61 -0.29 7.52
CA ARG A 60 -17.26 0.27 7.41
C ARG A 60 -17.24 1.71 7.94
N ARG A 61 -16.20 2.09 8.69
CA ARG A 61 -16.03 3.46 9.21
C ARG A 61 -15.88 4.47 8.07
N THR A 62 -16.34 5.69 8.29
CA THR A 62 -16.25 6.82 7.34
C THR A 62 -15.32 7.93 7.83
N SER A 63 -14.80 7.84 9.06
CA SER A 63 -13.86 8.78 9.66
C SER A 63 -12.89 8.07 10.61
N LEU A 64 -11.77 8.73 10.92
CA LEU A 64 -10.85 8.32 11.98
C LEU A 64 -11.25 8.97 13.31
N PRO A 65 -10.78 8.44 14.46
CA PRO A 65 -11.10 9.00 15.78
C PRO A 65 -10.62 10.43 16.01
N ALA A 66 -9.62 10.90 15.24
CA ALA A 66 -9.05 12.23 15.34
C ALA A 66 -8.65 12.77 13.95
N PRO A 67 -8.69 14.10 13.74
CA PRO A 67 -8.11 14.72 12.56
C PRO A 67 -6.58 14.60 12.53
N MET A 68 -5.99 14.70 11.34
CA MET A 68 -4.54 14.83 11.22
C MET A 68 -4.09 16.19 11.76
N PHE A 69 -2.98 16.23 12.50
CA PHE A 69 -2.37 17.50 12.93
C PHE A 69 -1.76 18.25 11.73
N THR A 70 -1.64 19.57 11.84
CA THR A 70 -1.03 20.39 10.78
C THR A 70 0.46 20.14 10.69
N ARG A 71 0.97 19.81 9.50
CA ARG A 71 2.39 19.55 9.26
C ARG A 71 3.26 20.82 9.16
N SER A 72 2.68 22.00 9.42
CA SER A 72 3.34 23.31 9.34
C SER A 72 4.54 23.44 10.27
N ASP A 73 4.57 22.65 11.33
CA ASP A 73 5.52 22.82 12.43
C ASP A 73 6.79 21.98 12.24
N PHE A 74 6.86 21.16 11.17
CA PHE A 74 7.98 20.24 10.93
C PHE A 74 8.52 20.34 9.49
N SER A 75 9.81 20.64 9.36
CA SER A 75 10.50 20.69 8.06
C SER A 75 11.09 19.32 7.70
N VAL A 76 10.66 18.75 6.57
CA VAL A 76 11.24 17.52 5.98
C VAL A 76 12.76 17.69 5.74
N TRP A 77 13.22 18.91 5.43
CA TRP A 77 14.64 19.22 5.25
C TRP A 77 15.49 18.93 6.48
N SER A 78 14.97 19.19 7.68
CA SER A 78 15.72 18.96 8.92
C SER A 78 16.15 17.50 9.10
N ILE A 79 15.39 16.59 8.50
CA ILE A 79 15.69 15.15 8.43
C ILE A 79 16.55 14.86 7.20
N LEU A 80 16.15 15.32 6.01
CA LEU A 80 16.88 15.07 4.76
C LEU A 80 18.33 15.56 4.80
N LYS A 81 18.62 16.67 5.50
CA LYS A 81 19.99 17.16 5.73
C LYS A 81 20.85 16.11 6.45
N LYS A 82 20.27 15.35 7.39
CA LYS A 82 20.94 14.23 8.08
C LYS A 82 21.04 12.98 7.19
N CYS A 83 20.33 12.96 6.07
CA CYS A 83 20.26 11.83 5.13
C CYS A 83 21.23 11.95 3.94
N ILE A 84 21.92 13.09 3.77
CA ILE A 84 22.78 13.32 2.61
C ILE A 84 23.94 12.30 2.64
N GLY A 85 23.97 11.39 1.65
CA GLY A 85 24.98 10.34 1.52
C GLY A 85 24.61 8.96 2.07
N LEU A 86 23.42 8.80 2.65
CA LEU A 86 22.89 7.52 3.17
C LEU A 86 21.69 7.04 2.35
N GLU A 87 21.41 5.73 2.37
CA GLU A 87 20.13 5.22 1.86
C GLU A 87 18.98 5.74 2.73
N LEU A 88 18.01 6.42 2.12
CA LEU A 88 16.83 7.01 2.80
C LEU A 88 15.98 5.97 3.57
N SER A 89 16.10 4.69 3.22
CA SER A 89 15.45 3.56 3.91
C SER A 89 15.97 3.36 5.33
N ARG A 90 17.23 3.74 5.62
CA ARG A 90 17.89 3.52 6.92
C ARG A 90 17.60 4.59 7.96
N ILE A 91 16.72 5.55 7.64
CA ILE A 91 16.49 6.73 8.47
C ILE A 91 15.08 6.69 9.03
N THR A 92 15.00 6.70 10.37
CA THR A 92 13.74 6.76 11.10
C THR A 92 13.11 8.12 10.88
N MET A 93 12.09 8.16 10.02
CA MET A 93 11.27 9.36 9.85
C MET A 93 10.48 9.58 11.13
N PRO A 94 10.45 10.80 11.69
CA PRO A 94 9.54 11.14 12.76
C PRO A 94 8.11 10.78 12.37
N ILE A 95 7.37 10.19 13.32
CA ILE A 95 6.00 9.69 13.11
C ILE A 95 5.05 10.77 12.57
N VAL A 96 5.38 12.05 12.80
CA VAL A 96 4.62 13.19 12.28
C VAL A 96 4.61 13.31 10.74
N PHE A 97 5.55 12.66 10.05
CA PHE A 97 5.54 12.60 8.58
C PHE A 97 4.79 11.38 8.05
N ASN A 98 4.45 10.45 8.93
CA ASN A 98 3.72 9.27 8.56
C ASN A 98 2.23 9.57 8.39
N GLU A 99 1.59 8.75 7.59
CA GLU A 99 0.15 8.55 7.61
C GLU A 99 -0.15 7.25 8.36
N PRO A 100 -1.38 7.06 8.89
CA PRO A 100 -1.72 5.91 9.72
C PRO A 100 -2.01 4.64 8.89
N LEU A 101 -1.14 4.33 7.92
CA LEU A 101 -1.22 3.15 7.07
C LEU A 101 0.17 2.55 6.86
N SER A 102 0.27 1.22 6.93
CA SER A 102 1.42 0.45 6.48
C SER A 102 1.55 0.52 4.96
N PHE A 103 2.76 0.38 4.42
CA PHE A 103 2.95 0.28 2.98
C PHE A 103 2.21 -0.91 2.37
N LEU A 104 2.01 -2.00 3.12
CA LEU A 104 1.20 -3.14 2.69
C LEU A 104 -0.26 -2.74 2.43
N GLN A 105 -0.80 -1.85 3.27
CA GLN A 105 -2.14 -1.30 3.10
C GLN A 105 -2.19 -0.34 1.90
N ARG A 106 -1.14 0.47 1.71
CA ARG A 106 -1.03 1.37 0.55
C ARG A 106 -1.06 0.60 -0.77
N ILE A 107 -0.38 -0.54 -0.87
CA ILE A 107 -0.40 -1.40 -2.07
C ILE A 107 -1.80 -1.96 -2.30
N THR A 108 -2.55 -2.27 -1.25
CA THR A 108 -3.91 -2.81 -1.38
C THR A 108 -4.87 -1.83 -2.07
N GLU A 109 -4.59 -0.53 -2.02
CA GLU A 109 -5.38 0.49 -2.70
C GLU A 109 -5.37 0.37 -4.23
N TYR A 110 -4.43 -0.41 -4.80
CA TYR A 110 -4.50 -0.79 -6.22
C TYR A 110 -5.84 -1.43 -6.58
N MET A 111 -6.53 -2.04 -5.61
CA MET A 111 -7.82 -2.71 -5.78
C MET A 111 -9.03 -1.79 -5.59
N GLU A 112 -8.87 -0.47 -5.41
CA GLU A 112 -9.99 0.48 -5.21
C GLU A 112 -11.02 0.38 -6.35
N HIS A 113 -10.55 0.24 -7.59
CA HIS A 113 -11.36 0.20 -8.81
C HIS A 113 -11.36 -1.20 -9.46
N VAL A 114 -11.48 -2.25 -8.64
CA VAL A 114 -11.56 -3.65 -9.11
C VAL A 114 -12.73 -3.92 -10.07
N ASP A 115 -13.75 -3.05 -10.10
CA ASP A 115 -14.86 -3.13 -11.06
C ASP A 115 -14.38 -3.08 -12.53
N LEU A 116 -13.26 -2.41 -12.79
CA LEU A 116 -12.61 -2.36 -14.11
C LEU A 116 -12.03 -3.73 -14.51
N VAL A 117 -11.50 -4.48 -13.54
CA VAL A 117 -11.03 -5.87 -13.76
C VAL A 117 -12.21 -6.79 -14.05
N HIS A 118 -13.29 -6.69 -13.27
CA HIS A 118 -14.52 -7.44 -13.54
C HIS A 118 -15.16 -7.07 -14.88
N ARG A 119 -15.03 -5.82 -15.32
CA ARG A 119 -15.44 -5.39 -16.67
C ARG A 119 -14.59 -6.06 -17.72
N ALA A 120 -13.25 -5.99 -17.59
CA ALA A 120 -12.32 -6.65 -18.50
C ALA A 120 -12.63 -8.16 -18.66
N SER A 121 -12.83 -8.88 -17.56
CA SER A 121 -13.13 -10.33 -17.61
C SER A 121 -14.43 -10.66 -18.37
N ARG A 122 -15.39 -9.72 -18.42
CA ARG A 122 -16.66 -9.89 -19.15
C ARG A 122 -16.58 -9.53 -20.63
N GLN A 123 -15.61 -8.72 -21.07
CA GLN A 123 -15.58 -8.27 -22.45
C GLN A 123 -15.15 -9.38 -23.43
N PRO A 124 -15.87 -9.55 -24.54
CA PRO A 124 -15.55 -10.56 -25.55
C PRO A 124 -14.34 -10.16 -26.41
N GLN A 125 -14.18 -8.87 -26.72
CA GLN A 125 -13.13 -8.39 -27.60
C GLN A 125 -11.82 -8.11 -26.82
N PRO A 126 -10.65 -8.60 -27.29
CA PRO A 126 -9.36 -8.33 -26.63
C PRO A 126 -9.03 -6.84 -26.49
N LEU A 127 -9.41 -6.02 -27.47
CA LEU A 127 -9.21 -4.57 -27.45
C LEU A 127 -9.96 -3.90 -26.28
N GLU A 128 -11.24 -4.24 -26.09
CA GLU A 128 -12.04 -3.71 -24.98
C GLU A 128 -11.55 -4.19 -23.61
N ARG A 129 -10.99 -5.41 -23.56
CA ARG A 129 -10.28 -5.90 -22.36
C ARG A 129 -9.06 -5.05 -22.08
N MET A 130 -8.21 -4.80 -23.07
CA MET A 130 -7.02 -3.97 -22.93
C MET A 130 -7.37 -2.54 -22.47
N GLN A 131 -8.44 -1.94 -23.00
CA GLN A 131 -8.93 -0.63 -22.53
C GLN A 131 -9.30 -0.65 -21.04
N SER A 132 -9.97 -1.70 -20.58
CA SER A 132 -10.36 -1.86 -19.17
C SER A 132 -9.15 -2.12 -18.27
N VAL A 133 -8.18 -2.91 -18.73
CA VAL A 133 -6.91 -3.16 -18.02
C VAL A 133 -6.07 -1.88 -17.93
N ALA A 134 -6.01 -1.09 -19.00
CA ALA A 134 -5.32 0.20 -19.02
C ALA A 134 -5.97 1.20 -18.06
N ALA A 135 -7.30 1.29 -18.06
CA ALA A 135 -8.04 2.10 -17.09
C ALA A 135 -7.75 1.64 -15.66
N PHE A 136 -7.72 0.33 -15.41
CA PHE A 136 -7.39 -0.23 -14.09
C PHE A 136 -5.98 0.16 -13.66
N ALA A 137 -4.97 0.01 -14.53
CA ALA A 137 -3.58 0.36 -14.23
C ALA A 137 -3.41 1.86 -13.87
N VAL A 138 -4.12 2.76 -14.56
CA VAL A 138 -4.13 4.20 -14.22
C VAL A 138 -4.85 4.43 -12.89
N SER A 139 -6.01 3.80 -12.69
CA SER A 139 -6.83 3.98 -11.49
C SER A 139 -6.14 3.47 -10.22
N ALA A 140 -5.34 2.40 -10.32
CA ALA A 140 -4.61 1.80 -9.21
C ALA A 140 -3.65 2.80 -8.54
N VAL A 141 -3.17 3.80 -9.28
CA VAL A 141 -2.24 4.80 -8.78
C VAL A 141 -2.89 6.18 -8.60
N ALA A 142 -4.23 6.30 -8.66
CA ALA A 142 -4.93 7.58 -8.57
C ALA A 142 -4.98 8.17 -7.15
N SER A 143 -5.01 7.33 -6.11
CA SER A 143 -5.17 7.74 -4.70
C SER A 143 -3.96 8.50 -4.12
N GLN A 144 -2.89 8.70 -4.90
CA GLN A 144 -1.65 9.31 -4.42
C GLN A 144 -1.73 10.84 -4.32
N TRP A 145 -2.66 11.49 -5.02
CA TRP A 145 -2.82 12.94 -4.96
C TRP A 145 -3.09 13.41 -3.52
N GLU A 146 -2.43 14.50 -3.11
CA GLU A 146 -2.45 15.07 -1.75
C GLU A 146 -1.94 14.16 -0.60
N ARG A 147 -1.62 12.89 -0.86
CA ARG A 147 -1.10 11.96 0.15
C ARG A 147 0.41 12.03 0.34
N THR A 148 0.85 13.19 0.79
CA THR A 148 2.26 13.51 1.10
C THR A 148 2.79 12.80 2.35
N GLY A 149 1.96 11.99 3.03
CA GLY A 149 2.39 11.16 4.16
C GLY A 149 3.15 9.92 3.74
N LYS A 150 4.27 9.65 4.41
CA LYS A 150 5.01 8.41 4.22
C LYS A 150 4.22 7.27 4.88
N PRO A 151 3.87 6.18 4.18
CA PRO A 151 3.33 5.01 4.85
C PRO A 151 4.36 4.44 5.84
N PHE A 152 3.90 3.76 6.88
CA PHE A 152 4.81 3.02 7.76
C PHE A 152 5.58 1.97 6.96
N ASN A 153 6.89 1.88 7.22
CA ASN A 153 7.72 0.84 6.65
C ASN A 153 7.34 -0.49 7.33
N PRO A 154 6.85 -1.49 6.58
CA PRO A 154 6.42 -2.74 7.19
C PRO A 154 7.60 -3.46 7.87
N LEU A 155 7.32 -4.18 8.96
CA LEU A 155 8.28 -5.09 9.56
C LEU A 155 8.51 -6.29 8.63
N LEU A 156 9.69 -6.93 8.69
CA LEU A 156 9.92 -8.18 7.96
C LEU A 156 8.91 -9.25 8.44
N GLY A 157 8.20 -9.88 7.51
CA GLY A 157 7.14 -10.84 7.81
C GLY A 157 5.81 -10.21 8.26
N GLU A 158 5.69 -8.87 8.30
CA GLU A 158 4.39 -8.23 8.46
C GLU A 158 3.47 -8.65 7.31
N THR A 159 2.20 -8.93 7.63
CA THR A 159 1.17 -9.27 6.66
C THR A 159 -0.02 -8.33 6.77
N TYR A 160 -0.74 -8.17 5.66
CA TYR A 160 -2.01 -7.48 5.63
C TYR A 160 -2.99 -8.20 4.71
N GLU A 161 -4.21 -8.41 5.19
CA GLU A 161 -5.30 -9.03 4.43
C GLU A 161 -6.51 -8.09 4.28
N LEU A 162 -7.22 -8.22 3.16
CA LEU A 162 -8.47 -7.52 2.93
C LEU A 162 -9.43 -8.41 2.14
N ILE A 163 -10.62 -8.65 2.71
CA ILE A 163 -11.73 -9.28 2.01
C ILE A 163 -12.80 -8.22 1.74
N ARG A 164 -13.18 -8.09 0.47
CA ARG A 164 -14.29 -7.23 0.00
C ARG A 164 -15.31 -8.12 -0.70
N GLU A 165 -16.16 -8.81 0.07
CA GLU A 165 -17.28 -9.57 -0.51
C GLU A 165 -18.18 -8.67 -1.38
N ASP A 166 -18.36 -7.43 -0.94
CA ASP A 166 -19.13 -6.40 -1.64
C ASP A 166 -18.52 -5.96 -2.98
N LEU A 167 -17.21 -6.09 -3.14
CA LEU A 167 -16.51 -5.81 -4.41
C LEU A 167 -16.04 -7.08 -5.13
N GLY A 168 -16.22 -8.26 -4.55
CA GLY A 168 -15.91 -9.54 -5.19
C GLY A 168 -14.43 -9.94 -5.22
N PHE A 169 -13.59 -9.54 -4.26
CA PHE A 169 -12.19 -9.99 -4.18
C PHE A 169 -11.70 -10.25 -2.73
N ARG A 170 -10.61 -11.02 -2.63
CA ARG A 170 -9.77 -11.10 -1.42
C ARG A 170 -8.31 -10.82 -1.79
N PHE A 171 -7.57 -10.25 -0.85
CA PHE A 171 -6.21 -9.77 -1.01
C PHE A 171 -5.36 -10.15 0.20
N ILE A 172 -4.10 -10.53 -0.06
CA ILE A 172 -3.06 -10.75 0.95
C ILE A 172 -1.77 -10.07 0.48
N SER A 173 -1.03 -9.47 1.41
CA SER A 173 0.32 -8.98 1.17
C SER A 173 1.24 -9.29 2.35
N GLU A 174 2.53 -9.38 2.04
CA GLU A 174 3.60 -9.69 3.00
C GLU A 174 4.84 -8.86 2.68
N GLN A 175 5.51 -8.39 3.73
CA GLN A 175 6.86 -7.84 3.60
C GLN A 175 7.88 -8.98 3.57
N VAL A 176 8.27 -9.40 2.37
CA VAL A 176 9.12 -10.58 2.14
C VAL A 176 10.62 -10.29 2.23
N SER A 177 11.01 -9.01 2.25
CA SER A 177 12.41 -8.60 2.43
C SER A 177 12.48 -7.21 3.04
N HIS A 178 13.53 -6.95 3.84
CA HIS A 178 13.80 -5.63 4.43
C HIS A 178 15.00 -4.91 3.76
N HIS A 179 15.97 -5.66 3.23
CA HIS A 179 17.16 -5.13 2.55
C HIS A 179 17.43 -5.89 1.24
N PRO A 180 16.89 -5.41 0.09
CA PRO A 180 16.04 -4.23 -0.07
C PRO A 180 14.60 -4.44 0.45
N PRO A 181 13.83 -3.39 0.76
CA PRO A 181 12.45 -3.53 1.20
C PRO A 181 11.54 -3.98 0.05
N ILE A 182 11.05 -5.21 0.09
CA ILE A 182 10.16 -5.79 -0.92
C ILE A 182 8.86 -6.21 -0.25
N SER A 183 7.75 -5.68 -0.77
CA SER A 183 6.40 -6.09 -0.40
C SER A 183 5.80 -6.91 -1.54
N ALA A 184 5.44 -8.16 -1.29
CA ALA A 184 4.71 -9.02 -2.22
C ALA A 184 3.21 -8.92 -1.95
N PHE A 185 2.39 -9.08 -2.99
CA PHE A 185 0.94 -9.12 -2.85
C PHE A 185 0.30 -10.10 -3.83
N TYR A 186 -0.85 -10.63 -3.43
CA TYR A 186 -1.67 -11.54 -4.21
C TYR A 186 -3.15 -11.25 -3.95
N SER A 187 -3.94 -11.20 -5.02
CA SER A 187 -5.36 -10.91 -4.99
C SER A 187 -6.08 -11.81 -5.97
N GLU A 188 -7.25 -12.28 -5.60
CA GLU A 188 -8.09 -13.12 -6.45
C GLU A 188 -9.55 -12.68 -6.40
N GLY A 189 -10.22 -12.79 -7.53
CA GLY A 189 -11.66 -12.61 -7.61
C GLY A 189 -12.39 -13.75 -6.93
N LEU A 190 -13.39 -13.44 -6.09
CA LEU A 190 -14.18 -14.45 -5.36
C LEU A 190 -14.99 -15.36 -6.29
N ARG A 191 -15.16 -14.96 -7.55
CA ARG A 191 -15.80 -15.75 -8.63
C ARG A 191 -14.79 -16.44 -9.54
N GLN A 192 -13.51 -16.48 -9.15
CA GLN A 192 -12.42 -17.07 -9.93
C GLN A 192 -12.34 -16.46 -11.36
N ASP A 193 -12.58 -15.16 -11.47
CA ASP A 193 -12.59 -14.43 -12.74
C ASP A 193 -11.27 -13.71 -13.06
N PHE A 194 -10.43 -13.46 -12.05
CA PHE A 194 -9.09 -12.89 -12.22
C PHE A 194 -8.12 -13.27 -11.09
N LEU A 195 -6.82 -13.16 -11.36
CA LEU A 195 -5.74 -13.09 -10.37
C LEU A 195 -4.95 -11.79 -10.58
N PHE A 196 -4.58 -11.10 -9.50
CA PHE A 196 -3.78 -9.88 -9.55
C PHE A 196 -2.66 -9.96 -8.51
N HIS A 197 -1.41 -9.92 -8.96
CA HIS A 197 -0.26 -10.15 -8.09
C HIS A 197 0.99 -9.43 -8.57
N GLY A 198 1.98 -9.34 -7.68
CA GLY A 198 3.27 -8.74 -7.97
C GLY A 198 4.06 -8.50 -6.71
N SER A 199 5.17 -7.79 -6.86
CA SER A 199 5.95 -7.28 -5.74
C SER A 199 6.45 -5.88 -6.04
N ILE A 200 6.63 -5.07 -5.01
CA ILE A 200 7.08 -3.69 -5.13
C ILE A 200 8.32 -3.48 -4.26
N TYR A 201 9.37 -2.97 -4.88
CA TYR A 201 10.54 -2.39 -4.25
C TYR A 201 10.58 -0.87 -4.57
N PRO A 202 10.23 0.01 -3.63
CA PRO A 202 10.26 1.45 -3.86
C PRO A 202 11.69 1.99 -3.74
N LYS A 203 12.40 2.12 -4.87
CA LYS A 203 13.76 2.66 -4.88
C LYS A 203 13.72 4.20 -4.81
N LEU A 204 14.30 4.76 -3.76
CA LEU A 204 14.30 6.20 -3.51
C LEU A 204 15.55 6.88 -4.11
N LYS A 205 15.37 8.06 -4.73
CA LYS A 205 16.45 8.95 -5.19
C LYS A 205 16.16 10.39 -4.76
N PHE A 206 17.15 11.06 -4.19
CA PHE A 206 17.04 12.46 -3.79
C PHE A 206 17.70 13.37 -4.83
N TRP A 207 16.95 14.36 -5.32
CA TRP A 207 17.36 15.30 -6.37
C TRP A 207 17.49 16.74 -5.85
N GLY A 208 17.85 16.91 -4.59
CA GLY A 208 17.92 18.22 -3.94
C GLY A 208 16.53 18.73 -3.53
N LYS A 209 15.70 19.18 -4.46
CA LYS A 209 14.38 19.75 -4.12
C LYS A 209 13.23 18.73 -4.12
N SER A 210 13.50 17.52 -4.61
CA SER A 210 12.49 16.47 -4.76
C SER A 210 13.05 15.10 -4.39
N VAL A 211 12.15 14.19 -4.02
CA VAL A 211 12.44 12.76 -3.82
C VAL A 211 11.64 11.97 -4.85
N GLU A 212 12.33 11.18 -5.67
CA GLU A 212 11.72 10.20 -6.55
C GLU A 212 11.62 8.84 -5.85
N ALA A 213 10.47 8.20 -5.98
CA ALA A 213 10.23 6.81 -5.64
C ALA A 213 9.91 6.05 -6.94
N GLU A 214 10.84 5.19 -7.37
CA GLU A 214 10.70 4.30 -8.51
C GLU A 214 10.13 2.96 -8.01
N PRO A 215 8.84 2.64 -8.24
CA PRO A 215 8.23 1.40 -7.76
C PRO A 215 8.67 0.23 -8.66
N ARG A 216 9.77 -0.43 -8.29
CA ARG A 216 10.33 -1.54 -9.06
C ARG A 216 9.55 -2.82 -8.80
N GLY A 217 9.20 -3.50 -9.88
CA GLY A 217 8.57 -4.82 -9.85
C GLY A 217 7.48 -4.94 -10.89
N THR A 218 7.27 -6.18 -11.34
CA THR A 218 6.26 -6.48 -12.35
C THR A 218 4.92 -6.69 -11.67
N ILE A 219 3.92 -5.94 -12.12
CA ILE A 219 2.52 -6.16 -11.81
C ILE A 219 1.96 -7.13 -12.84
N THR A 220 1.21 -8.13 -12.39
CA THR A 220 0.58 -9.14 -13.25
C THR A 220 -0.92 -9.19 -12.96
N LEU A 221 -1.72 -9.10 -14.02
CA LEU A 221 -3.16 -9.36 -13.98
C LEU A 221 -3.49 -10.51 -14.93
N GLU A 222 -4.14 -11.56 -14.42
CA GLU A 222 -4.57 -12.70 -15.21
C GLU A 222 -6.11 -12.70 -15.32
N LEU A 223 -6.63 -12.71 -16.54
CA LEU A 223 -8.05 -12.88 -16.81
C LEU A 223 -8.33 -14.35 -17.11
N LEU A 224 -8.75 -15.09 -16.09
CA LEU A 224 -8.77 -16.56 -16.08
C LEU A 224 -9.69 -17.14 -17.17
N LYS A 225 -10.86 -16.53 -17.39
CA LYS A 225 -11.81 -16.94 -18.43
C LYS A 225 -11.19 -16.93 -19.84
N HIS A 226 -10.30 -15.96 -20.10
CA HIS A 226 -9.68 -15.76 -21.42
C HIS A 226 -8.30 -16.41 -21.53
N LYS A 227 -7.74 -16.91 -20.42
CA LYS A 227 -6.38 -17.45 -20.33
C LYS A 227 -5.33 -16.42 -20.81
N GLU A 228 -5.53 -15.17 -20.42
CA GLU A 228 -4.68 -14.03 -20.76
C GLU A 228 -3.98 -13.51 -19.50
N ALA A 229 -2.71 -13.14 -19.65
CA ALA A 229 -1.94 -12.46 -18.62
C ALA A 229 -1.48 -11.10 -19.17
N TYR A 230 -1.60 -10.08 -18.34
CA TYR A 230 -1.19 -8.71 -18.61
C TYR A 230 -0.10 -8.33 -17.62
N THR A 231 1.00 -7.77 -18.11
CA THR A 231 2.07 -7.28 -17.24
C THR A 231 2.43 -5.84 -17.52
N TRP A 232 2.74 -5.09 -16.45
CA TRP A 232 3.29 -3.74 -16.54
C TRP A 232 4.13 -3.40 -15.31
N THR A 233 4.79 -2.24 -15.35
CA THR A 233 5.46 -1.61 -14.21
C THR A 233 4.79 -0.27 -13.92
N ASN A 234 4.67 0.11 -12.65
CA ASN A 234 4.04 1.37 -12.26
C ASN A 234 4.91 2.60 -12.62
N PRO A 235 4.30 3.79 -12.80
CA PRO A 235 5.05 5.02 -13.08
C PRO A 235 5.87 5.45 -11.87
N THR A 236 6.89 6.27 -12.11
CA THR A 236 7.68 6.90 -11.04
C THR A 236 6.81 7.91 -10.30
N CYS A 237 6.87 7.91 -8.97
CA CYS A 237 6.25 8.91 -8.12
C CYS A 237 7.32 9.91 -7.65
N CYS A 238 7.03 11.20 -7.70
CA CYS A 238 7.94 12.26 -7.26
C CYS A 238 7.24 13.16 -6.25
N VAL A 239 7.89 13.34 -5.10
CA VAL A 239 7.48 14.29 -4.07
C VAL A 239 8.35 15.53 -4.21
N HIS A 240 7.73 16.65 -4.56
CA HIS A 240 8.39 17.93 -4.78
C HIS A 240 8.40 18.80 -3.53
N ASN A 241 9.28 19.81 -3.54
CA ASN A 241 9.43 20.80 -2.47
C ASN A 241 9.77 20.20 -1.09
N VAL A 242 10.55 19.10 -1.06
CA VAL A 242 10.91 18.42 0.18
C VAL A 242 11.81 19.25 1.10
N ILE A 243 12.38 20.35 0.60
CA ILE A 243 13.18 21.29 1.39
C ILE A 243 12.35 22.48 1.85
N ILE A 244 11.78 23.23 0.90
CA ILE A 244 11.09 24.50 1.10
C ILE A 244 9.86 24.53 0.19
N GLY A 245 8.72 24.95 0.76
CA GLY A 245 7.45 25.11 0.05
C GLY A 245 6.42 24.05 0.39
N LYS A 246 5.27 24.12 -0.26
CA LYS A 246 4.20 23.13 -0.11
C LYS A 246 4.59 21.85 -0.86
N LEU A 247 4.60 20.71 -0.14
CA LEU A 247 4.77 19.40 -0.74
C LEU A 247 3.66 19.12 -1.75
N TRP A 248 4.01 18.56 -2.89
CA TRP A 248 3.05 18.06 -3.87
C TRP A 248 3.60 16.82 -4.56
N ILE A 249 2.70 15.98 -5.05
CA ILE A 249 3.02 14.70 -5.66
C ILE A 249 2.76 14.77 -7.16
N GLU A 250 3.68 14.17 -7.89
CA GLU A 250 3.60 13.97 -9.33
C GLU A 250 3.85 12.50 -9.65
N GLN A 251 3.23 12.00 -10.71
CA GLN A 251 3.59 10.72 -11.29
C GLN A 251 3.92 10.90 -12.77
N TYR A 252 5.01 10.30 -13.22
CA TYR A 252 5.45 10.38 -14.61
C TYR A 252 6.18 9.12 -15.06
N GLY A 253 6.34 9.02 -16.38
CA GLY A 253 7.01 7.90 -17.03
C GLY A 253 6.09 7.22 -18.04
N THR A 254 6.64 6.20 -18.69
CA THR A 254 5.90 5.38 -19.65
C THR A 254 5.58 4.04 -19.01
N VAL A 255 4.30 3.70 -19.01
CA VAL A 255 3.79 2.38 -18.60
C VAL A 255 3.44 1.61 -19.87
N GLU A 256 4.04 0.44 -20.05
CA GLU A 256 3.72 -0.50 -21.12
C GLU A 256 2.96 -1.70 -20.51
N ILE A 257 1.73 -1.91 -20.96
CA ILE A 257 0.91 -3.07 -20.60
C ILE A 257 0.97 -4.04 -21.76
N LEU A 258 1.52 -5.23 -21.52
CA LEU A 258 1.63 -6.29 -22.51
C LEU A 258 0.61 -7.40 -22.23
N ASN A 259 -0.25 -7.73 -23.20
CA ASN A 259 -1.03 -8.97 -23.19
C ASN A 259 -0.16 -10.12 -23.75
N HIS A 260 0.21 -11.08 -22.90
CA HIS A 260 1.08 -12.20 -23.29
C HIS A 260 0.41 -13.23 -24.21
N ARG A 261 -0.93 -13.24 -24.27
CA ARG A 261 -1.67 -14.17 -25.13
C ARG A 261 -1.77 -13.66 -26.57
N THR A 262 -2.17 -12.40 -26.75
CA THR A 262 -2.40 -11.81 -28.08
C THR A 262 -1.15 -11.10 -28.61
N GLY A 263 -0.29 -10.62 -27.72
CA GLY A 263 0.85 -9.76 -28.03
C GLY A 263 0.49 -8.28 -28.16
N ASP A 264 -0.79 -7.92 -27.96
CA ASP A 264 -1.23 -6.52 -27.97
C ASP A 264 -0.55 -5.74 -26.83
N LYS A 265 -0.27 -4.47 -27.09
CA LYS A 265 0.36 -3.57 -26.13
C LYS A 265 -0.48 -2.31 -25.95
N CYS A 266 -0.59 -1.84 -24.71
CA CYS A 266 -1.03 -0.48 -24.41
C CYS A 266 0.14 0.33 -23.88
N ILE A 267 0.38 1.50 -24.48
CA ILE A 267 1.41 2.45 -24.03
C ILE A 267 0.70 3.63 -23.39
N LEU A 268 1.00 3.90 -22.12
CA LEU A 268 0.50 5.03 -21.34
C LEU A 268 1.65 5.95 -20.96
N HIS A 269 1.52 7.23 -21.29
CA HIS A 269 2.47 8.28 -20.97
C HIS A 269 1.90 9.15 -19.86
N PHE A 270 2.43 8.97 -18.64
CA PHE A 270 2.21 9.89 -17.53
C PHE A 270 3.12 11.09 -17.75
N LYS A 271 2.54 12.21 -18.18
CA LYS A 271 3.30 13.39 -18.58
C LYS A 271 3.85 14.09 -17.35
N PRO A 272 5.13 14.49 -17.35
CA PRO A 272 5.61 15.44 -16.36
C PRO A 272 4.91 16.79 -16.59
N CYS A 273 4.68 17.52 -15.51
CA CYS A 273 4.09 18.83 -15.35
C CYS A 273 4.64 19.85 -16.37
N GLY A 274 5.94 19.71 -16.68
CA GLY A 274 6.63 20.51 -17.68
C GLY A 274 6.81 21.97 -17.26
N LEU A 275 7.38 22.78 -18.16
CA LEU A 275 7.47 24.21 -17.95
C LEU A 275 6.03 24.78 -18.06
N PHE A 276 5.62 25.60 -17.09
CA PHE A 276 4.28 26.20 -16.96
C PHE A 276 3.13 25.29 -16.50
N GLY A 277 3.38 24.01 -16.18
CA GLY A 277 2.41 23.16 -15.49
C GLY A 277 1.17 22.72 -16.26
N LYS A 278 1.16 22.87 -17.58
CA LYS A 278 -0.01 22.55 -18.43
C LYS A 278 -0.31 21.06 -18.53
N GLU A 279 0.70 20.21 -18.32
CA GLU A 279 0.60 18.75 -18.49
C GLU A 279 0.49 18.03 -17.13
N LEU A 280 0.30 18.78 -16.03
CA LEU A 280 0.23 18.21 -14.68
C LEU A 280 -0.84 17.12 -14.60
N HIS A 281 -0.41 15.91 -14.22
CA HIS A 281 -1.23 14.69 -14.08
C HIS A 281 -1.91 14.20 -15.36
N LYS A 282 -1.53 14.72 -16.53
CA LYS A 282 -2.08 14.27 -17.80
C LYS A 282 -1.55 12.89 -18.13
N VAL A 283 -2.45 12.01 -18.55
CA VAL A 283 -2.13 10.68 -19.10
C VAL A 283 -2.65 10.61 -20.53
N GLU A 284 -1.76 10.25 -21.45
CA GLU A 284 -2.11 9.97 -22.85
C GLU A 284 -1.67 8.56 -23.20
N GLY A 285 -2.38 7.87 -24.09
CA GLY A 285 -1.97 6.54 -24.49
C GLY A 285 -2.61 6.04 -25.76
N HIS A 286 -2.13 4.90 -26.23
CA HIS A 286 -2.66 4.19 -27.39
C HIS A 286 -2.51 2.69 -27.19
N ILE A 287 -3.31 1.92 -27.95
CA ILE A 287 -3.23 0.46 -28.00
C ILE A 287 -2.78 0.07 -29.40
N GLN A 288 -1.83 -0.84 -29.48
CA GLN A 288 -1.28 -1.38 -30.71
C GLN A 288 -1.39 -2.90 -30.72
N ASP A 289 -1.67 -3.45 -31.89
CA ASP A 289 -1.69 -4.89 -32.13
C ASP A 289 -0.28 -5.47 -32.25
N LYS A 290 -0.19 -6.79 -32.21
CA LYS A 290 1.06 -7.49 -32.52
C LYS A 290 1.32 -7.41 -34.04
N LYS A 291 2.43 -6.78 -34.42
CA LYS A 291 2.95 -6.82 -35.80
C LYS A 291 3.27 -8.24 -36.26
#